data_AF-A0A5C3LAP0-F1
#
_entry.id   AF-A0A5C3LAP0-F1
#
_cell.length_a   1.000
_cell.length_b   1.000
_cell.length_c   1.000
_cell.angle_alpha   90.00
_cell.angle_beta   90.00
_cell.angle_gamma   90.00
#
_symmetry.space_group_name_H-M   'P 1'
#
loop_
_entity.id
_entity.type
_entity.pdbx_description
1 polymer ?
#
loop_
_entity_poly.entity_id
_entity_poly.type
_entity_poly.pdbx_seq_one_letter_code
_entity_poly.pdbx_strand_id
1 'polypeptide(L)'
;MRVTGILLAGLAAASVQAAPMRLQRRIAQVIAEATQQWEQACVSAGGAQACNPISVTAFSTLLAGAGVCDQQNSGDAMIDLAKQLGNDPEMIRLAQIFVQQPRNTPTALATPYCQQAPRNPELNGLFQCQFSGANQQSFANGAALGAPGTVPFGLNALNPLGSCPANRAGPIPDGVQLVTLVQNPGAGNAPAPAPAPAPPAPAPPAPAPPAPAPPAPAPTTVAAPAPAPTTNNGGAAGNGGFQLANGQAAQQQNAQFTALNANSPCEAGSSACVNGGFAQCVNGRFAITQCAGGLVCAALPLVNAPGTSITCTTAAEAAARIAATGATGGLTGNGAAAPAPAPAPAPAPAPAPAPAPAPAPQTPPQNNGNAGGFQAANGQDAQALNRQFAGLNANTPCQAGQTACVNGDFAQCVNGQFAVTQCAGGLTCAALPLVNARGTSITCTTEADALARIQASGATGGIQG
;
A
#
# COMPACT_ATOMS: atom_id res chain seq x y z
N MET A 1 32.75 -62.98 -63.52
CA MET A 1 32.56 -63.54 -62.16
C MET A 1 32.12 -62.40 -61.25
N ARG A 2 31.04 -62.62 -60.46
CA ARG A 2 30.79 -62.21 -59.06
C ARG A 2 31.69 -61.08 -58.49
N VAL A 3 31.26 -60.10 -57.70
CA VAL A 3 30.05 -59.85 -56.88
C VAL A 3 30.21 -58.42 -56.28
N THR A 4 29.12 -57.66 -56.27
CA THR A 4 28.61 -56.77 -55.21
C THR A 4 29.52 -55.81 -54.41
N GLY A 5 29.08 -54.55 -54.29
CA GLY A 5 29.51 -53.64 -53.23
C GLY A 5 28.80 -52.27 -53.29
N ILE A 6 27.55 -52.19 -52.83
CA ILE A 6 26.85 -50.91 -52.62
C ILE A 6 27.35 -50.33 -51.28
N LEU A 7 28.07 -49.20 -51.33
CA LEU A 7 28.35 -48.37 -50.14
C LEU A 7 27.22 -47.37 -49.93
N LEU A 8 26.44 -47.55 -48.86
CA LEU A 8 25.60 -46.49 -48.28
C LEU A 8 26.48 -45.60 -47.38
N ALA A 9 26.56 -44.31 -47.71
CA ALA A 9 27.13 -43.29 -46.83
C ALA A 9 26.08 -42.86 -45.79
N GLY A 10 26.31 -43.18 -44.51
CA GLY A 10 25.48 -42.72 -43.39
C GLY A 10 25.85 -41.30 -42.97
N LEU A 11 24.89 -40.37 -43.04
CA LEU A 11 24.98 -39.06 -42.39
C LEU A 11 24.77 -39.23 -40.87
N ALA A 12 25.79 -38.90 -40.07
CA ALA A 12 25.63 -38.70 -38.63
C ALA A 12 25.26 -37.23 -38.37
N ALA A 13 23.96 -36.96 -38.20
CA ALA A 13 23.48 -35.68 -37.68
C ALA A 13 23.62 -35.69 -36.15
N ALA A 14 24.56 -34.90 -35.62
CA ALA A 14 24.66 -34.64 -34.19
C ALA A 14 23.48 -33.74 -33.77
N SER A 15 22.40 -34.35 -33.28
CA SER A 15 21.32 -33.61 -32.63
C SER A 15 21.79 -33.14 -31.25
N VAL A 16 22.12 -31.85 -31.13
CA VAL A 16 22.22 -31.19 -29.83
C VAL A 16 20.82 -31.18 -29.23
N GLN A 17 20.55 -32.13 -28.35
CA GLN A 17 19.35 -32.11 -27.52
C GLN A 17 19.52 -30.98 -26.50
N ALA A 18 19.02 -29.80 -26.85
CA ALA A 18 18.74 -28.78 -25.84
C ALA A 18 17.74 -29.39 -24.87
N ALA A 19 18.20 -29.76 -23.67
CA ALA A 19 17.31 -30.12 -22.58
C ALA A 19 16.30 -28.97 -22.43
N PRO A 20 14.99 -29.24 -22.31
CA PRO A 20 14.03 -28.18 -22.06
C PRO A 20 14.45 -27.49 -20.77
N MET A 21 14.88 -26.23 -20.87
CA MET A 21 14.99 -25.35 -19.73
C MET A 21 13.60 -25.34 -19.10
N ARG A 22 13.42 -26.10 -18.02
CA ARG A 22 12.23 -26.01 -17.19
C ARG A 22 12.29 -24.61 -16.61
N LEU A 23 11.63 -23.64 -17.28
CA LEU A 23 11.33 -22.35 -16.67
C LEU A 23 10.80 -22.67 -15.28
N GLN A 24 11.54 -22.25 -14.24
CA GLN A 24 11.05 -22.28 -12.87
C GLN A 24 9.66 -21.65 -12.90
N ARG A 25 8.62 -22.45 -12.64
CA ARG A 25 7.24 -21.95 -12.66
C ARG A 25 7.19 -20.83 -11.63
N ARG A 26 6.93 -19.60 -12.09
CA ARG A 26 6.63 -18.50 -11.18
C ARG A 26 5.36 -18.87 -10.45
N ILE A 27 5.44 -19.05 -9.13
CA ILE A 27 4.26 -19.31 -8.31
C ILE A 27 3.64 -17.97 -7.96
N ALA A 28 2.52 -17.66 -8.61
CA ALA A 28 1.82 -16.40 -8.45
C ALA A 28 0.30 -16.62 -8.45
N GLN A 29 -0.39 -15.75 -7.73
CA GLN A 29 -1.85 -15.64 -7.70
C GLN A 29 -2.30 -14.28 -8.25
N VAL A 30 -3.59 -14.16 -8.57
CA VAL A 30 -4.22 -12.85 -8.79
C VAL A 30 -4.44 -12.22 -7.42
N ILE A 31 -3.47 -11.41 -6.96
CA ILE A 31 -3.42 -10.94 -5.57
C ILE A 31 -4.68 -10.18 -5.13
N ALA A 32 -5.30 -9.41 -6.04
CA ALA A 32 -6.50 -8.64 -5.73
C ALA A 32 -7.71 -9.50 -5.31
N GLU A 33 -7.76 -10.77 -5.71
CA GLU A 33 -8.84 -11.68 -5.30
C GLU A 33 -8.74 -12.06 -3.81
N ALA A 34 -7.54 -11.99 -3.21
CA ALA A 34 -7.32 -12.38 -1.82
C ALA A 34 -8.06 -11.49 -0.81
N THR A 35 -8.37 -10.24 -1.19
CA THR A 35 -9.03 -9.25 -0.33
C THR A 35 -10.41 -8.84 -0.85
N GLN A 36 -10.84 -9.37 -2.00
CA GLN A 36 -12.09 -8.98 -2.64
C GLN A 36 -13.32 -9.18 -1.72
N GLN A 37 -13.38 -10.31 -1.01
CA GLN A 37 -14.47 -10.57 -0.06
C GLN A 37 -14.40 -9.61 1.14
N TRP A 38 -13.19 -9.30 1.62
CA TRP A 38 -13.02 -8.36 2.74
C TRP A 38 -13.48 -6.96 2.37
N GLU A 39 -13.15 -6.50 1.15
CA GLU A 39 -13.58 -5.20 0.65
C GLU A 39 -15.10 -5.12 0.54
N GLN A 40 -15.76 -6.19 0.08
CA GLN A 40 -17.23 -6.28 0.05
C GLN A 40 -17.82 -6.20 1.46
N ALA A 41 -17.31 -6.98 2.40
CA ALA A 41 -17.75 -6.94 3.80
C ALA A 41 -17.55 -5.55 4.42
N CYS A 42 -16.43 -4.91 4.13
CA CYS A 42 -16.13 -3.54 4.56
C CYS A 42 -17.14 -2.52 4.02
N VAL A 43 -17.49 -2.59 2.73
CA VAL A 43 -18.49 -1.71 2.15
C VAL A 43 -19.87 -1.95 2.79
N SER A 44 -20.24 -3.21 3.02
CA SER A 44 -21.48 -3.57 3.71
C SER A 44 -21.52 -3.09 5.17
N ALA A 45 -20.38 -3.06 5.84
CA ALA A 45 -20.23 -2.52 7.20
C ALA A 45 -20.20 -0.97 7.25
N GLY A 46 -20.32 -0.29 6.10
CA GLY A 46 -20.35 1.17 6.02
C GLY A 46 -18.98 1.85 5.92
N GLY A 47 -17.91 1.11 5.61
CA GLY A 47 -16.55 1.64 5.50
C GLY A 47 -16.29 2.56 4.30
N ALA A 48 -17.16 2.51 3.30
CA ALA A 48 -17.16 3.39 2.13
C ALA A 48 -15.76 3.54 1.49
N GLN A 49 -15.24 4.77 1.39
CA GLN A 49 -13.97 5.07 0.71
C GLN A 49 -12.74 4.52 1.43
N ALA A 50 -12.85 4.08 2.69
CA ALA A 50 -11.72 3.50 3.43
C ALA A 50 -11.40 2.06 3.00
N CYS A 51 -12.38 1.34 2.45
CA CYS A 51 -12.24 -0.08 2.12
C CYS A 51 -11.23 -0.34 1.00
N ASN A 52 -11.36 0.36 -0.12
CA ASN A 52 -10.53 0.08 -1.30
C ASN A 52 -9.03 0.37 -1.07
N PRO A 53 -8.61 1.52 -0.50
CA PRO A 53 -7.18 1.78 -0.23
C PRO A 53 -6.54 0.74 0.70
N ILE A 54 -7.27 0.26 1.71
CA ILE A 54 -6.78 -0.79 2.61
C ILE A 54 -6.70 -2.13 1.88
N SER A 55 -7.70 -2.48 1.08
CA SER A 55 -7.70 -3.69 0.23
C SER A 55 -6.50 -3.70 -0.72
N VAL A 56 -6.23 -2.59 -1.42
CA VAL A 56 -5.10 -2.43 -2.33
C VAL A 56 -3.77 -2.57 -1.63
N THR A 57 -3.61 -1.88 -0.49
CA THR A 57 -2.40 -1.99 0.32
C THR A 57 -2.20 -3.44 0.75
N ALA A 58 -3.23 -4.08 1.30
CA ALA A 58 -3.20 -5.45 1.77
C ALA A 58 -2.80 -6.43 0.67
N PHE A 59 -3.51 -6.49 -0.46
CA PHE A 59 -3.16 -7.47 -1.49
C PHE A 59 -1.77 -7.24 -2.08
N SER A 60 -1.26 -6.00 -2.11
CA SER A 60 0.09 -5.71 -2.63
C SER A 60 1.19 -6.40 -1.80
N THR A 61 0.92 -6.69 -0.52
CA THR A 61 1.86 -7.40 0.36
C THR A 61 2.04 -8.87 -0.01
N LEU A 62 1.15 -9.42 -0.86
CA LEU A 62 1.28 -10.77 -1.39
C LEU A 62 2.31 -10.87 -2.53
N LEU A 63 2.85 -9.73 -3.00
CA LEU A 63 3.97 -9.72 -3.93
C LEU A 63 5.24 -10.29 -3.26
N ALA A 64 6.09 -10.91 -4.06
CA ALA A 64 7.33 -11.53 -3.59
C ALA A 64 8.31 -10.54 -2.93
N GLY A 65 8.28 -9.28 -3.34
CA GLY A 65 9.17 -8.22 -2.86
C GLY A 65 8.67 -7.49 -1.60
N ALA A 66 7.48 -7.77 -1.10
CA ALA A 66 6.99 -7.10 0.12
C ALA A 66 7.80 -7.51 1.36
N GLY A 67 7.85 -6.63 2.35
CA GLY A 67 8.50 -6.87 3.63
C GLY A 67 7.91 -8.07 4.36
N VAL A 68 8.71 -8.66 5.25
CA VAL A 68 8.37 -9.92 5.94
C VAL A 68 7.12 -9.81 6.82
N CYS A 69 6.86 -8.62 7.39
CA CYS A 69 5.71 -8.36 8.26
C CYS A 69 4.59 -7.55 7.59
N ASP A 70 4.75 -7.12 6.33
CA ASP A 70 3.82 -6.18 5.70
C ASP A 70 2.40 -6.74 5.59
N GLN A 71 2.28 -8.04 5.31
CA GLN A 71 0.98 -8.73 5.22
C GLN A 71 0.27 -8.75 6.57
N GLN A 72 0.98 -9.04 7.66
CA GLN A 72 0.43 -9.00 9.01
C GLN A 72 0.01 -7.58 9.38
N ASN A 73 0.86 -6.58 9.12
CA ASN A 73 0.57 -5.18 9.36
C ASN A 73 -0.66 -4.69 8.58
N SER A 74 -0.86 -5.19 7.35
CA SER A 74 -2.05 -4.90 6.55
C SER A 74 -3.30 -5.58 7.12
N GLY A 75 -3.18 -6.82 7.61
CA GLY A 75 -4.25 -7.46 8.37
C GLY A 75 -4.61 -6.68 9.63
N ASP A 76 -3.63 -6.13 10.34
CA ASP A 76 -3.85 -5.25 11.48
C ASP A 76 -4.64 -3.99 11.09
N ALA A 77 -4.34 -3.38 9.95
CA ALA A 77 -5.10 -2.24 9.44
C ALA A 77 -6.54 -2.63 9.05
N MET A 78 -6.74 -3.82 8.49
CA MET A 78 -8.07 -4.36 8.20
C MET A 78 -8.90 -4.56 9.48
N ILE A 79 -8.30 -5.08 10.54
CA ILE A 79 -8.95 -5.25 11.85
C ILE A 79 -9.26 -3.89 12.49
N ASP A 80 -8.35 -2.93 12.43
CA ASP A 80 -8.59 -1.57 12.95
C ASP A 80 -9.85 -0.95 12.32
N LEU A 81 -10.00 -1.06 10.99
CA LEU A 81 -11.17 -0.54 10.32
C LEU A 81 -12.43 -1.31 10.73
N ALA A 82 -12.36 -2.64 10.83
CA ALA A 82 -13.50 -3.43 11.30
C ALA A 82 -13.99 -2.98 12.70
N LYS A 83 -13.06 -2.67 13.62
CA LYS A 83 -13.36 -2.14 14.95
C LYS A 83 -14.03 -0.76 14.90
N GLN A 84 -13.57 0.11 14.00
CA GLN A 84 -14.20 1.42 13.77
C GLN A 84 -15.64 1.30 13.22
N LEU A 85 -15.90 0.24 12.44
CA LEU A 85 -17.20 -0.06 11.84
C LEU A 85 -18.06 -0.99 12.71
N GLY A 86 -17.92 -0.90 14.04
CA GLY A 86 -18.77 -1.63 14.98
C GLY A 86 -18.33 -3.07 15.25
N ASN A 87 -17.06 -3.41 15.00
CA ASN A 87 -16.52 -4.77 15.13
C ASN A 87 -17.19 -5.77 14.18
N ASP A 88 -17.31 -5.42 12.90
CA ASP A 88 -17.95 -6.29 11.91
C ASP A 88 -17.26 -7.68 11.89
N PRO A 89 -18.00 -8.76 12.20
CA PRO A 89 -17.42 -10.09 12.39
C PRO A 89 -16.90 -10.68 11.08
N GLU A 90 -17.48 -10.31 9.95
CA GLU A 90 -17.10 -10.84 8.65
C GLU A 90 -15.80 -10.18 8.15
N MET A 91 -15.66 -8.86 8.34
CA MET A 91 -14.40 -8.15 8.12
C MET A 91 -13.27 -8.76 8.96
N ILE A 92 -13.53 -9.03 10.24
CA ILE A 92 -12.53 -9.63 11.14
C ILE A 92 -12.14 -11.02 10.65
N ARG A 93 -13.12 -11.89 10.36
CA ARG A 93 -12.90 -13.24 9.86
C ARG A 93 -12.08 -13.25 8.57
N LEU A 94 -12.42 -12.36 7.63
CA LEU A 94 -11.74 -12.26 6.35
C LEU A 94 -10.33 -11.68 6.47
N ALA A 95 -10.10 -10.73 7.37
CA ALA A 95 -8.76 -10.24 7.70
C ALA A 95 -7.89 -11.36 8.29
N GLN A 96 -8.45 -12.18 9.17
CA GLN A 96 -7.77 -13.35 9.74
C GLN A 96 -7.42 -14.40 8.67
N ILE A 97 -8.26 -14.60 7.64
CA ILE A 97 -7.92 -15.46 6.50
C ILE A 97 -6.85 -14.79 5.62
N PHE A 98 -6.97 -13.50 5.36
CA PHE A 98 -6.02 -12.76 4.51
C PHE A 98 -4.59 -12.80 5.05
N VAL A 99 -4.36 -12.64 6.36
CA VAL A 99 -3.00 -12.76 6.93
C VAL A 99 -2.41 -14.16 6.79
N GLN A 100 -3.26 -15.15 6.50
CA GLN A 100 -2.86 -16.52 6.25
C GLN A 100 -2.66 -16.81 4.74
N GLN A 101 -3.04 -15.91 3.84
CA GLN A 101 -2.91 -16.11 2.40
C GLN A 101 -1.42 -16.33 2.01
N PRO A 102 -1.09 -17.40 1.27
CA PRO A 102 0.27 -17.57 0.75
C PRO A 102 0.72 -16.38 -0.09
N ARG A 103 1.99 -16.01 0.04
CA ARG A 103 2.62 -14.97 -0.77
C ARG A 103 3.20 -15.55 -2.07
N ASN A 104 3.24 -14.73 -3.11
CA ASN A 104 3.85 -15.11 -4.40
C ASN A 104 5.33 -15.43 -4.21
N THR A 105 5.81 -16.50 -4.84
CA THR A 105 7.20 -16.94 -4.77
C THR A 105 7.73 -17.37 -6.14
N PRO A 106 8.27 -16.42 -6.94
CA PRO A 106 8.77 -16.71 -8.28
C PRO A 106 10.03 -17.60 -8.28
N THR A 107 10.72 -17.70 -7.15
CA THR A 107 11.91 -18.54 -6.97
C THR A 107 11.57 -19.97 -6.52
N ALA A 108 10.30 -20.26 -6.27
CA ALA A 108 9.83 -21.53 -5.68
C ALA A 108 10.50 -21.85 -4.33
N LEU A 109 10.83 -20.82 -3.55
CA LEU A 109 11.32 -20.94 -2.18
C LEU A 109 10.22 -20.50 -1.20
N ALA A 110 10.21 -21.05 0.02
CA ALA A 110 9.24 -20.62 1.04
C ALA A 110 9.43 -19.12 1.38
N THR A 111 8.33 -18.46 1.73
CA THR A 111 8.36 -17.04 2.12
C THR A 111 8.64 -16.91 3.62
N PRO A 112 9.55 -16.02 4.06
CA PRO A 112 9.83 -15.83 5.48
C PRO A 112 8.59 -15.39 6.27
N TYR A 113 8.48 -15.85 7.50
CA TYR A 113 7.41 -15.50 8.43
C TYR A 113 7.74 -14.22 9.19
N CYS A 114 6.74 -13.38 9.44
CA CYS A 114 6.87 -12.29 10.40
C CYS A 114 7.28 -12.84 11.77
N GLN A 115 8.20 -12.14 12.43
CA GLN A 115 8.73 -12.50 13.75
C GLN A 115 8.32 -11.50 14.83
N GLN A 116 7.21 -10.80 14.60
CA GLN A 116 6.67 -9.80 15.51
C GLN A 116 5.23 -10.17 15.87
N ALA A 117 4.82 -9.86 17.10
CA ALA A 117 3.43 -9.99 17.50
C ALA A 117 2.56 -9.01 16.70
N PRO A 118 1.32 -9.39 16.32
CA PRO A 118 0.39 -8.46 15.70
C PRO A 118 -0.05 -7.41 16.71
N ARG A 119 -0.49 -6.25 16.20
CA ARG A 119 -1.03 -5.19 17.04
C ARG A 119 -2.41 -5.58 17.58
N ASN A 120 -3.22 -6.25 16.77
CA ASN A 120 -4.57 -6.67 17.10
C ASN A 120 -4.60 -8.13 17.59
N PRO A 121 -5.18 -8.40 18.77
CA PRO A 121 -5.21 -9.73 19.35
C PRO A 121 -5.99 -10.75 18.51
N GLU A 122 -6.89 -10.30 17.63
CA GLU A 122 -7.63 -11.12 16.68
C GLU A 122 -6.72 -11.88 15.71
N LEU A 123 -5.47 -11.42 15.51
CA LEU A 123 -4.48 -12.03 14.63
C LEU A 123 -3.45 -12.88 15.38
N ASN A 124 -3.55 -12.98 16.71
CA ASN A 124 -2.59 -13.73 17.52
C ASN A 124 -2.48 -15.20 17.06
N GLY A 125 -1.23 -15.63 16.81
CA GLY A 125 -0.94 -17.00 16.38
C GLY A 125 -1.29 -17.29 14.92
N LEU A 126 -1.73 -16.30 14.14
CA LEU A 126 -1.96 -16.44 12.70
C LEU A 126 -0.68 -16.11 11.92
N PHE A 127 -0.45 -16.85 10.84
CA PHE A 127 0.70 -16.71 9.95
C PHE A 127 0.38 -17.28 8.57
N GLN A 128 1.07 -16.80 7.53
CA GLN A 128 0.78 -17.20 6.16
C GLN A 128 1.00 -18.70 5.91
N CYS A 129 0.11 -19.35 5.17
CA CYS A 129 0.42 -20.65 4.58
C CYS A 129 1.49 -20.46 3.49
N GLN A 130 2.03 -21.55 2.97
CA GLN A 130 2.94 -21.53 1.83
C GLN A 130 2.29 -22.22 0.62
N PHE A 131 2.74 -21.88 -0.58
CA PHE A 131 2.30 -22.59 -1.78
C PHE A 131 2.97 -23.97 -1.90
N SER A 132 2.25 -24.94 -2.46
CA SER A 132 2.66 -26.34 -2.59
C SER A 132 3.92 -26.54 -3.43
N GLY A 133 4.13 -25.71 -4.44
CA GLY A 133 5.30 -25.73 -5.30
C GLY A 133 6.53 -25.06 -4.67
N ALA A 134 6.40 -24.41 -3.52
CA ALA A 134 7.54 -23.82 -2.82
C ALA A 134 8.34 -24.89 -2.05
N ASN A 135 9.66 -24.80 -2.10
CA ASN A 135 10.53 -25.62 -1.27
C ASN A 135 10.40 -25.19 0.19
N GLN A 136 9.80 -26.03 1.01
CA GLN A 136 9.53 -25.73 2.42
C GLN A 136 10.75 -25.90 3.34
N GLN A 137 11.89 -26.35 2.81
CA GLN A 137 13.14 -26.47 3.56
C GLN A 137 14.09 -25.28 3.31
N SER A 138 13.76 -24.39 2.37
CA SER A 138 14.62 -23.27 1.98
C SER A 138 13.80 -22.03 1.68
N PHE A 139 14.23 -20.89 2.22
CA PHE A 139 13.46 -19.65 2.18
C PHE A 139 14.04 -18.63 1.20
N ALA A 140 13.20 -17.72 0.72
CA ALA A 140 13.55 -16.72 -0.29
C ALA A 140 14.69 -15.76 0.12
N ASN A 141 14.97 -15.65 1.42
CA ASN A 141 16.10 -14.90 1.98
C ASN A 141 17.39 -15.74 2.09
N GLY A 142 17.42 -16.96 1.54
CA GLY A 142 18.56 -17.88 1.62
C GLY A 142 18.65 -18.66 2.94
N ALA A 143 17.69 -18.48 3.85
CA ALA A 143 17.70 -19.18 5.13
C ALA A 143 17.26 -20.65 5.01
N ALA A 144 17.89 -21.51 5.80
CA ALA A 144 17.49 -22.90 5.98
C ALA A 144 16.40 -23.01 7.07
N LEU A 145 15.56 -24.04 6.98
CA LEU A 145 14.56 -24.35 8.00
C LEU A 145 15.18 -24.41 9.41
N GLY A 146 14.55 -23.73 10.37
CA GLY A 146 15.00 -23.60 11.76
C GLY A 146 15.78 -22.31 12.03
N ALA A 147 16.22 -21.58 11.00
CA ALA A 147 16.79 -20.25 11.17
C ALA A 147 15.70 -19.20 11.54
N PRO A 148 16.08 -18.05 12.14
CA PRO A 148 15.13 -16.96 12.41
C PRO A 148 14.32 -16.57 11.17
N GLY A 149 13.00 -16.40 11.33
CA GLY A 149 12.10 -16.07 10.21
C GLY A 149 11.64 -17.28 9.38
N THR A 150 12.10 -18.50 9.67
CA THR A 150 11.68 -19.73 8.96
C THR A 150 10.69 -20.59 9.74
N VAL A 151 10.44 -20.24 10.99
CA VAL A 151 9.39 -20.79 11.85
C VAL A 151 8.44 -19.64 12.21
N PRO A 152 7.11 -19.85 12.18
CA PRO A 152 6.17 -18.80 12.56
C PRO A 152 6.41 -18.25 13.96
N PHE A 153 6.14 -16.96 14.14
CA PHE A 153 6.30 -16.30 15.43
C PHE A 153 5.56 -17.04 16.56
N GLY A 154 6.25 -17.27 17.67
CA GLY A 154 5.70 -17.99 18.83
C GLY A 154 5.68 -19.52 18.70
N LEU A 155 6.16 -20.09 17.58
CA LEU A 155 6.30 -21.53 17.41
C LEU A 155 7.76 -21.98 17.44
N ASN A 156 7.98 -23.22 17.88
CA ASN A 156 9.30 -23.87 17.85
C ASN A 156 9.51 -24.71 16.57
N ALA A 157 8.42 -25.17 15.95
CA ALA A 157 8.41 -25.92 14.71
C ALA A 157 7.04 -25.80 14.03
N LEU A 158 6.99 -26.11 12.73
CA LEU A 158 5.75 -26.19 11.96
C LEU A 158 5.64 -27.58 11.33
N ASN A 159 4.54 -28.29 11.58
CA ASN A 159 4.28 -29.61 11.00
C ASN A 159 2.78 -29.77 10.74
N PRO A 160 2.34 -30.06 9.50
CA PRO A 160 3.15 -30.17 8.27
C PRO A 160 3.73 -28.81 7.84
N LEU A 161 4.89 -28.83 7.19
CA LEU A 161 5.50 -27.61 6.66
C LEU A 161 4.58 -26.96 5.61
N GLY A 162 4.62 -25.63 5.56
CA GLY A 162 3.77 -24.83 4.66
C GLY A 162 2.30 -24.71 5.08
N SER A 163 1.89 -25.38 6.16
CA SER A 163 0.55 -25.19 6.74
C SER A 163 0.39 -23.85 7.45
N CYS A 164 -0.85 -23.56 7.84
CA CYS A 164 -1.26 -22.39 8.61
C CYS A 164 -2.47 -22.78 9.49
N PRO A 165 -2.85 -21.96 10.48
CA PRO A 165 -4.00 -22.26 11.35
C PRO A 165 -5.31 -22.55 10.60
N ALA A 166 -5.57 -21.86 9.49
CA ALA A 166 -6.75 -22.03 8.65
C ALA A 166 -6.69 -23.29 7.77
N ASN A 167 -5.49 -23.76 7.41
CA ASN A 167 -5.29 -25.01 6.67
C ASN A 167 -4.17 -25.84 7.29
N ARG A 168 -4.56 -26.70 8.24
CA ARG A 168 -3.63 -27.56 9.00
C ARG A 168 -3.14 -28.78 8.20
N ALA A 169 -3.74 -29.06 7.05
CA ALA A 169 -3.40 -30.24 6.25
C ALA A 169 -2.07 -30.08 5.49
N GLY A 170 -1.58 -28.84 5.30
CA GLY A 170 -0.35 -28.59 4.57
C GLY A 170 -0.40 -27.30 3.73
N PRO A 171 0.48 -27.18 2.73
CA PRO A 171 0.52 -26.01 1.87
C PRO A 171 -0.72 -25.90 0.97
N ILE A 172 -0.90 -24.72 0.41
CA ILE A 172 -2.01 -24.37 -0.50
C ILE A 172 -1.59 -24.65 -1.94
N PRO A 173 -2.48 -25.19 -2.80
CA PRO A 173 -2.16 -25.35 -4.22
C PRO A 173 -1.76 -24.01 -4.87
N ASP A 174 -0.81 -24.07 -5.80
CA ASP A 174 -0.22 -22.89 -6.43
C ASP A 174 -1.28 -22.01 -7.11
N GLY A 175 -1.27 -20.71 -6.80
CA GLY A 175 -2.18 -19.72 -7.37
C GLY A 175 -3.59 -19.71 -6.78
N VAL A 176 -3.90 -20.57 -5.80
CA VAL A 176 -5.22 -20.63 -5.17
C VAL A 176 -5.37 -19.61 -4.04
N GLN A 177 -6.52 -18.96 -3.99
CA GLN A 177 -6.91 -18.06 -2.89
C GLN A 177 -7.37 -18.91 -1.69
N LEU A 178 -6.76 -18.72 -0.53
CA LEU A 178 -7.08 -19.42 0.72
C LEU A 178 -8.56 -19.27 1.06
N VAL A 179 -9.12 -18.08 0.86
CA VAL A 179 -10.54 -17.76 1.14
C VAL A 179 -11.52 -18.62 0.33
N THR A 180 -11.10 -19.25 -0.77
CA THR A 180 -11.94 -20.19 -1.53
C THR A 180 -11.93 -21.62 -0.97
N LEU A 181 -10.97 -21.93 -0.10
CA LEU A 181 -10.78 -23.27 0.47
C LEU A 181 -11.25 -23.36 1.91
N VAL A 182 -11.25 -22.23 2.64
CA VAL A 182 -11.51 -22.21 4.08
C VAL A 182 -12.52 -21.12 4.43
N GLN A 183 -13.40 -21.45 5.38
CA GLN A 183 -14.30 -20.47 6.00
C GLN A 183 -13.87 -20.15 7.44
N ASN A 184 -13.23 -21.09 8.12
CA ASN A 184 -12.74 -20.89 9.48
C ASN A 184 -11.27 -20.45 9.43
N PRO A 185 -10.92 -19.28 10.01
CA PRO A 185 -9.53 -18.82 10.05
C PRO A 185 -8.65 -19.66 10.99
N GLY A 186 -9.20 -20.59 11.76
CA GLY A 186 -8.46 -21.39 12.74
C GLY A 186 -8.12 -20.63 14.02
N ALA A 187 -8.50 -19.35 14.12
CA ALA A 187 -8.49 -18.55 15.35
C ALA A 187 -9.60 -19.06 16.27
N GLY A 188 -9.23 -19.83 17.30
CA GLY A 188 -10.21 -20.40 18.24
C GLY A 188 -9.76 -21.62 19.04
N ASN A 189 -8.55 -22.15 18.81
CA ASN A 189 -8.04 -23.30 19.58
C ASN A 189 -6.55 -23.20 19.99
N ALA A 190 -5.90 -22.06 19.79
CA ALA A 190 -4.62 -21.81 20.44
C ALA A 190 -4.93 -21.22 21.82
N PRO A 191 -4.44 -21.81 22.93
CA PRO A 191 -4.40 -21.10 24.20
C PRO A 191 -3.73 -19.76 23.94
N ALA A 192 -4.28 -18.68 24.51
CA ALA A 192 -3.51 -17.44 24.62
C ALA A 192 -2.09 -17.83 25.10
N PRO A 193 -1.01 -17.32 24.47
CA PRO A 193 0.31 -17.50 25.05
C PRO A 193 0.18 -17.09 26.51
N ALA A 194 0.57 -17.99 27.42
CA ALA A 194 0.55 -17.69 28.83
C ALA A 194 1.21 -16.33 29.02
N PRO A 195 0.64 -15.42 29.83
CA PRO A 195 1.33 -14.19 30.15
C PRO A 195 2.75 -14.57 30.54
N ALA A 196 3.73 -13.92 29.90
CA ALA A 196 5.13 -14.16 30.21
C ALA A 196 5.27 -14.18 31.75
N PRO A 197 5.95 -15.18 32.34
CA PRO A 197 6.09 -15.24 33.78
C PRO A 197 6.56 -13.88 34.26
N ALA A 198 5.83 -13.32 35.23
CA ALA A 198 6.24 -12.08 35.85
C ALA A 198 7.73 -12.21 36.21
N PRO A 199 8.56 -11.21 35.90
CA PRO A 199 9.95 -11.25 36.31
C PRO A 199 9.98 -11.57 37.81
N PRO A 200 10.89 -12.46 38.27
CA PRO A 200 10.96 -12.81 39.67
C PRO A 200 11.00 -11.53 40.49
N ALA A 201 10.17 -11.46 41.53
CA ALA A 201 10.15 -10.33 42.45
C ALA A 201 11.61 -10.01 42.84
N PRO A 202 12.04 -8.74 42.80
CA PRO A 202 13.37 -8.37 43.23
C PRO A 202 13.63 -8.96 44.61
N ALA A 203 14.73 -9.69 44.75
CA ALA A 203 15.18 -10.13 46.07
C ALA A 203 15.23 -8.90 46.99
N PRO A 204 14.81 -9.03 48.26
CA PRO A 204 14.92 -7.92 49.21
C PRO A 204 16.37 -7.44 49.23
N PRO A 205 16.62 -6.11 49.21
CA PRO A 205 17.97 -5.59 49.18
C PRO A 205 18.73 -6.07 50.42
N ALA A 206 19.95 -6.58 50.18
CA ALA A 206 20.89 -6.85 51.26
C ALA A 206 21.13 -5.56 52.07
N PRO A 207 21.26 -5.64 53.41
CA PRO A 207 21.48 -4.47 54.24
C PRO A 207 22.76 -3.74 53.82
N ALA A 208 22.62 -2.43 53.59
CA ALA A 208 23.73 -1.57 53.19
C ALA A 208 24.82 -1.53 54.28
N PRO A 209 26.11 -1.56 53.92
CA PRO A 209 27.19 -1.29 54.87
C PRO A 209 27.11 0.16 55.39
N PRO A 210 27.54 0.41 56.64
CA PRO A 210 27.41 1.74 57.25
C PRO A 210 28.26 2.78 56.51
N ALA A 211 27.64 3.94 56.26
CA ALA A 211 28.25 5.06 55.59
C ALA A 211 29.40 5.68 56.41
N PRO A 212 30.54 6.05 55.78
CA PRO A 212 31.60 6.78 56.45
C PRO A 212 31.19 8.24 56.75
N ALA A 213 31.70 8.74 57.88
CA ALA A 213 31.38 10.05 58.44
C ALA A 213 31.84 11.23 57.56
N PRO A 214 31.09 12.35 57.55
CA PRO A 214 31.42 13.53 56.74
C PRO A 214 32.56 14.37 57.35
N PRO A 215 33.44 14.98 56.53
CA PRO A 215 34.39 15.99 56.99
C PRO A 215 33.76 17.40 57.09
N ALA A 216 34.33 18.20 58.00
CA ALA A 216 33.91 19.56 58.40
C ALA A 216 34.27 20.67 57.36
N PRO A 217 33.66 21.88 57.45
CA PRO A 217 33.57 22.82 56.33
C PRO A 217 34.66 23.91 56.29
N ALA A 218 34.85 24.53 55.13
CA ALA A 218 35.66 25.75 54.90
C ALA A 218 34.88 26.78 54.05
N PRO A 219 35.26 28.09 54.06
CA PRO A 219 34.29 29.19 54.11
C PRO A 219 33.95 29.89 52.78
N THR A 220 32.90 30.72 52.89
CA THR A 220 32.22 31.62 51.95
C THR A 220 33.07 32.63 51.18
N THR A 221 32.69 32.91 49.92
CA THR A 221 32.69 34.26 49.32
C THR A 221 31.48 34.47 48.39
N VAL A 222 31.14 35.75 48.18
CA VAL A 222 29.83 36.35 47.87
C VAL A 222 29.69 36.75 46.38
N ALA A 223 28.49 36.65 45.78
CA ALA A 223 27.77 37.74 45.09
C ALA A 223 26.66 37.26 44.11
N ALA A 224 25.50 37.91 44.17
CA ALA A 224 24.32 37.87 43.27
C ALA A 224 24.50 38.86 42.08
N PRO A 225 23.53 39.14 41.16
CA PRO A 225 22.14 38.64 41.00
C PRO A 225 21.71 38.27 39.55
N ALA A 226 20.48 37.73 39.41
CA ALA A 226 19.78 37.44 38.14
C ALA A 226 19.29 38.71 37.41
N PRO A 227 18.85 38.62 36.13
CA PRO A 227 17.40 38.51 35.90
C PRO A 227 16.91 37.69 34.68
N ALA A 228 15.69 37.15 34.88
CA ALA A 228 14.53 37.00 33.99
C ALA A 228 14.47 35.97 32.83
N PRO A 229 13.25 35.43 32.54
CA PRO A 229 13.04 34.12 31.93
C PRO A 229 12.69 34.21 30.44
N THR A 230 13.24 33.31 29.63
CA THR A 230 12.70 33.03 28.30
C THR A 230 11.80 31.80 28.35
N THR A 231 10.58 32.02 27.90
CA THR A 231 9.50 31.04 27.76
C THR A 231 9.90 29.95 26.79
N ASN A 232 10.37 28.82 27.32
CA ASN A 232 10.38 27.56 26.57
C ASN A 232 8.96 27.02 26.52
N ASN A 233 8.30 27.29 25.40
CA ASN A 233 7.08 26.60 25.03
C ASN A 233 7.44 25.13 24.80
N GLY A 234 6.93 24.27 25.67
CA GLY A 234 7.02 22.83 25.52
C GLY A 234 6.35 22.35 24.24
N GLY A 235 6.95 21.36 23.61
CA GLY A 235 6.42 20.66 22.45
C GLY A 235 7.09 19.30 22.29
N ALA A 236 6.73 18.37 23.19
CA ALA A 236 6.77 16.92 23.06
C ALA A 236 7.97 16.30 22.31
N ALA A 237 9.05 16.02 23.05
CA ALA A 237 9.88 14.87 22.75
C ALA A 237 9.09 13.59 23.11
N GLY A 238 8.88 12.70 22.15
CA GLY A 238 8.36 11.35 22.41
C GLY A 238 7.22 10.88 21.50
N ASN A 239 7.35 11.02 20.18
CA ASN A 239 6.65 10.15 19.23
C ASN A 239 7.50 10.01 17.97
N GLY A 240 8.64 9.32 18.11
CA GLY A 240 9.51 8.91 16.99
C GLY A 240 8.88 7.80 16.15
N GLY A 241 7.63 8.01 15.71
CA GLY A 241 6.94 7.16 14.78
C GLY A 241 7.54 7.25 13.38
N PHE A 242 7.09 6.38 12.49
CA PHE A 242 7.56 6.26 11.11
C PHE A 242 7.57 7.61 10.35
N GLN A 243 6.88 8.66 10.80
CA GLN A 243 6.92 9.99 10.21
C GLN A 243 8.34 10.54 10.10
N LEU A 244 9.14 10.55 11.18
CA LEU A 244 10.52 11.07 11.13
C LEU A 244 11.38 10.25 10.17
N ALA A 245 11.25 8.92 10.23
CA ALA A 245 11.93 7.99 9.33
C ALA A 245 11.53 8.22 7.87
N ASN A 246 10.25 8.51 7.60
CA ASN A 246 9.74 8.82 6.27
C ASN A 246 10.28 10.15 5.76
N GLY A 247 10.38 11.17 6.61
CA GLY A 247 11.00 12.45 6.25
C GLY A 247 12.47 12.28 5.87
N GLN A 248 13.22 11.53 6.68
CA GLN A 248 14.62 11.20 6.39
C GLN A 248 14.77 10.35 5.11
N ALA A 249 13.89 9.38 4.89
CA ALA A 249 13.87 8.56 3.68
C ALA A 249 13.53 9.40 2.44
N ALA A 250 12.58 10.35 2.54
CA ALA A 250 12.25 11.28 1.47
C ALA A 250 13.45 12.17 1.12
N GLN A 251 14.17 12.67 2.12
CA GLN A 251 15.41 13.43 1.91
C GLN A 251 16.48 12.63 1.19
N GLN A 252 16.71 11.38 1.61
CA GLN A 252 17.67 10.49 0.98
C GLN A 252 17.30 10.20 -0.48
N GLN A 253 16.02 9.93 -0.77
CA GLN A 253 15.55 9.70 -2.13
C GLN A 253 15.70 10.96 -3.00
N ASN A 254 15.31 12.13 -2.50
CA ASN A 254 15.51 13.40 -3.20
C ASN A 254 16.98 13.68 -3.48
N ALA A 255 17.88 13.35 -2.54
CA ALA A 255 19.32 13.47 -2.75
C ALA A 255 19.81 12.49 -3.84
N GLN A 256 19.36 11.23 -3.83
CA GLN A 256 19.70 10.25 -4.86
C GLN A 256 19.24 10.70 -6.26
N PHE A 257 18.04 11.29 -6.35
CA PHE A 257 17.49 11.81 -7.60
C PHE A 257 18.35 12.90 -8.24
N THR A 258 19.10 13.69 -7.46
CA THR A 258 20.03 14.70 -8.02
C THR A 258 21.18 14.11 -8.83
N ALA A 259 21.51 12.83 -8.62
CA ALA A 259 22.53 12.12 -9.38
C ALA A 259 21.98 11.43 -10.64
N LEU A 260 20.66 11.43 -10.85
CA LEU A 260 20.02 10.75 -11.97
C LEU A 260 19.84 11.69 -13.17
N ASN A 261 19.92 11.10 -14.36
CA ASN A 261 19.56 11.73 -15.62
C ASN A 261 18.75 10.73 -16.49
N ALA A 262 18.26 11.17 -17.65
CA ALA A 262 17.44 10.33 -18.54
C ALA A 262 18.14 9.02 -19.00
N ASN A 263 19.47 9.02 -19.02
CA ASN A 263 20.27 7.87 -19.43
C ASN A 263 20.72 6.99 -18.25
N SER A 264 20.41 7.37 -17.01
CA SER A 264 20.70 6.55 -15.84
C SER A 264 20.00 5.18 -15.98
N PRO A 265 20.70 4.07 -15.72
CA PRO A 265 20.09 2.75 -15.73
C PRO A 265 19.05 2.65 -14.60
N CYS A 266 17.96 1.96 -14.85
CA CYS A 266 16.90 1.77 -13.87
C CYS A 266 16.24 0.38 -14.00
N GLU A 267 15.54 -0.05 -12.95
CA GLU A 267 14.78 -1.32 -12.96
C GLU A 267 13.33 -1.07 -13.41
N ALA A 268 12.81 -1.94 -14.29
CA ALA A 268 11.46 -1.79 -14.83
C ALA A 268 10.41 -1.67 -13.71
N GLY A 269 9.56 -0.65 -13.78
CA GLY A 269 8.55 -0.35 -12.77
C GLY A 269 9.02 0.56 -11.62
N SER A 270 10.31 0.91 -11.54
CA SER A 270 10.78 1.93 -10.61
C SER A 270 10.35 3.34 -11.05
N SER A 271 10.17 4.24 -10.08
CA SER A 271 9.87 5.65 -10.30
C SER A 271 10.92 6.52 -9.61
N ALA A 272 11.24 7.66 -10.21
CA ALA A 272 12.22 8.61 -9.69
C ALA A 272 11.86 10.05 -10.08
N CYS A 273 12.55 11.02 -9.49
CA CYS A 273 12.59 12.37 -10.02
C CYS A 273 13.85 12.54 -10.86
N VAL A 274 13.70 12.94 -12.12
CA VAL A 274 14.82 13.11 -13.05
C VAL A 274 14.66 14.45 -13.76
N ASN A 275 15.67 15.31 -13.66
CA ASN A 275 15.65 16.67 -14.21
C ASN A 275 14.39 17.47 -13.80
N GLY A 276 13.92 17.28 -12.56
CA GLY A 276 12.71 17.95 -12.03
C GLY A 276 11.38 17.36 -12.51
N GLY A 277 11.37 16.40 -13.44
CA GLY A 277 10.18 15.69 -13.91
C GLY A 277 9.96 14.35 -13.20
N PHE A 278 8.72 13.87 -13.21
CA PHE A 278 8.38 12.53 -12.74
C PHE A 278 8.82 11.51 -13.80
N ALA A 279 9.60 10.52 -13.41
CA ALA A 279 10.15 9.55 -14.33
C ALA A 279 9.77 8.12 -13.95
N GLN A 280 9.41 7.33 -14.95
CA GLN A 280 9.19 5.89 -14.81
C GLN A 280 10.23 5.13 -15.61
N CYS A 281 10.70 4.02 -15.06
CA CYS A 281 11.65 3.18 -15.77
C CYS A 281 10.97 2.36 -16.85
N VAL A 282 11.32 2.62 -18.11
CA VAL A 282 10.84 1.91 -19.30
C VAL A 282 12.05 1.41 -20.07
N ASN A 283 12.13 0.09 -20.27
CA ASN A 283 13.23 -0.56 -20.99
C ASN A 283 14.64 -0.21 -20.46
N GLY A 284 14.78 -0.11 -19.14
CA GLY A 284 16.06 0.15 -18.47
C GLY A 284 16.52 1.61 -18.47
N ARG A 285 15.68 2.54 -18.94
CA ARG A 285 15.92 4.00 -18.88
C ARG A 285 14.71 4.76 -18.38
N PHE A 286 14.94 5.97 -17.87
CA PHE A 286 13.89 6.82 -17.35
C PHE A 286 13.14 7.54 -18.47
N ALA A 287 11.85 7.22 -18.63
CA ALA A 287 10.92 8.01 -19.40
C ALA A 287 10.39 9.14 -18.51
N ILE A 288 10.75 10.39 -18.84
CA ILE A 288 10.47 11.57 -18.01
C ILE A 288 9.20 12.26 -18.50
N THR A 289 8.22 12.40 -17.62
CA THR A 289 7.06 13.25 -17.78
C THR A 289 7.30 14.53 -16.97
N GLN A 290 7.37 15.68 -17.66
CA GLN A 290 7.58 16.96 -17.00
C GLN A 290 6.41 17.32 -16.10
N CYS A 291 6.71 17.86 -14.92
CA CYS A 291 5.68 18.39 -14.04
C CYS A 291 5.06 19.66 -14.66
N ALA A 292 3.79 19.93 -14.33
CA ALA A 292 3.13 21.17 -14.77
C ALA A 292 3.88 22.42 -14.26
N GLY A 293 3.72 23.54 -14.96
CA GLY A 293 4.51 24.76 -14.73
C GLY A 293 4.56 25.20 -13.26
N GLY A 294 5.77 25.42 -12.75
CA GLY A 294 6.03 25.81 -11.35
C GLY A 294 6.13 24.65 -10.36
N LEU A 295 5.87 23.41 -10.79
CA LEU A 295 6.04 22.21 -9.98
C LEU A 295 7.38 21.51 -10.28
N VAL A 296 7.86 20.77 -9.29
CA VAL A 296 9.02 19.89 -9.33
C VAL A 296 8.61 18.52 -8.81
N CYS A 297 9.21 17.46 -9.36
CA CYS A 297 9.09 16.14 -8.79
C CYS A 297 9.88 16.07 -7.48
N ALA A 298 9.25 15.57 -6.42
CA ALA A 298 9.89 15.28 -5.14
C ALA A 298 9.35 13.98 -4.53
N ALA A 299 10.21 13.25 -3.82
CA ALA A 299 9.81 12.28 -2.82
C ALA A 299 9.28 13.01 -1.57
N LEU A 300 8.12 12.60 -1.10
CA LEU A 300 7.42 13.13 0.07
C LEU A 300 7.20 12.02 1.11
N PRO A 301 7.26 12.34 2.41
CA PRO A 301 6.97 11.37 3.45
C PRO A 301 5.50 10.97 3.43
N LEU A 302 5.22 9.67 3.60
CA LEU A 302 3.86 9.23 3.89
C LEU A 302 3.52 9.62 5.34
N VAL A 303 2.33 10.19 5.54
CA VAL A 303 1.92 10.74 6.85
C VAL A 303 1.23 9.70 7.75
N ASN A 304 0.62 8.68 7.15
CA ASN A 304 -0.22 7.69 7.84
C ASN A 304 0.32 6.24 7.76
N ALA A 305 1.45 6.03 7.09
CA ALA A 305 2.10 4.73 6.96
C ALA A 305 3.62 4.91 6.76
N PRO A 306 4.46 3.92 7.07
CA PRO A 306 5.88 3.94 6.70
C PRO A 306 6.08 4.06 5.18
N GLY A 307 7.13 4.75 4.76
CA GLY A 307 7.52 4.93 3.37
C GLY A 307 7.39 6.36 2.85
N THR A 308 7.60 6.50 1.54
CA THR A 308 7.56 7.76 0.81
C THR A 308 6.70 7.60 -0.45
N SER A 309 6.29 8.73 -1.04
CA SER A 309 5.64 8.77 -2.35
C SER A 309 6.33 9.79 -3.23
N ILE A 310 6.33 9.58 -4.55
CA ILE A 310 6.93 10.50 -5.51
C ILE A 310 5.80 11.23 -6.24
N THR A 311 5.83 12.56 -6.26
CA THR A 311 4.81 13.37 -6.93
C THR A 311 5.35 14.71 -7.40
N CYS A 312 4.63 15.36 -8.33
CA CYS A 312 4.86 16.74 -8.72
C CYS A 312 4.22 17.68 -7.69
N THR A 313 5.02 18.56 -7.09
CA THR A 313 4.57 19.58 -6.12
C THR A 313 5.49 20.81 -6.17
N THR A 314 5.28 21.84 -5.37
CA THR A 314 6.24 22.95 -5.30
C THR A 314 7.42 22.58 -4.40
N ALA A 315 8.61 23.12 -4.68
CA ALA A 315 9.79 22.87 -3.85
C ALA A 315 9.57 23.32 -2.39
N ALA A 316 8.85 24.43 -2.19
CA ALA A 316 8.52 24.95 -0.86
C ALA A 316 7.59 24.00 -0.09
N GLU A 317 6.57 23.47 -0.75
CA GLU A 317 5.63 22.57 -0.09
C GLU A 317 6.23 21.19 0.21
N ALA A 318 7.05 20.66 -0.70
CA ALA A 318 7.82 19.45 -0.43
C ALA A 318 8.74 19.61 0.79
N ALA A 319 9.44 20.76 0.90
CA ALA A 319 10.30 21.05 2.04
C ALA A 319 9.49 21.18 3.35
N ALA A 320 8.33 21.84 3.29
CA ALA A 320 7.44 21.98 4.45
C ALA A 320 6.90 20.63 4.94
N ARG A 321 6.51 19.73 4.04
CA ARG A 321 6.01 18.38 4.37
C ARG A 321 7.09 17.50 5.00
N ILE A 322 8.34 17.60 4.52
CA ILE A 322 9.49 16.93 5.14
C ILE A 322 9.79 17.52 6.52
N ALA A 323 9.79 18.85 6.66
CA ALA A 323 10.02 19.50 7.95
C ALA A 323 8.95 19.14 9.00
N ALA A 324 7.69 18.97 8.57
CA ALA A 324 6.58 18.59 9.44
C ALA A 324 6.75 17.21 10.09
N THR A 325 7.63 16.34 9.56
CA THR A 325 7.94 15.07 10.20
C THR A 325 9.00 15.17 11.30
N GLY A 326 9.55 16.37 11.54
CA GLY A 326 10.72 16.59 12.39
C GLY A 326 12.06 16.38 11.68
N ALA A 327 12.07 16.05 10.39
CA ALA A 327 13.31 15.95 9.62
C ALA A 327 13.90 17.35 9.34
N THR A 328 15.19 17.52 9.57
CA THR A 328 15.92 18.79 9.34
C THR A 328 16.79 18.67 8.08
N GLY A 329 17.20 19.81 7.49
CA GLY A 329 18.09 19.80 6.31
C GLY A 329 17.42 19.96 4.94
N GLY A 330 16.17 20.44 4.89
CA GLY A 330 15.48 20.79 3.64
C GLY A 330 15.10 19.57 2.80
N LEU A 331 15.00 19.74 1.49
CA LEU A 331 14.55 18.69 0.56
C LEU A 331 15.47 17.46 0.50
N THR A 332 16.77 17.65 0.68
CA THR A 332 17.79 16.61 0.45
C THR A 332 18.58 16.25 1.71
N GLY A 333 18.23 16.81 2.87
CA GLY A 333 18.90 16.54 4.15
C GLY A 333 20.24 17.29 4.34
N ASN A 334 20.74 17.99 3.33
CA ASN A 334 22.04 18.66 3.35
C ASN A 334 21.95 20.15 3.74
N GLY A 335 21.25 20.49 4.83
CA GLY A 335 21.37 21.79 5.53
C GLY A 335 21.15 23.09 4.73
N ALA A 336 20.84 23.05 3.43
CA ALA A 336 20.70 24.23 2.59
C ALA A 336 19.33 24.85 2.85
N ALA A 337 19.33 26.01 3.50
CA ALA A 337 18.12 26.78 3.76
C ALA A 337 17.43 27.15 2.44
N ALA A 338 16.12 26.90 2.36
CA ALA A 338 15.29 27.39 1.28
C ALA A 338 15.30 28.94 1.26
N PRO A 339 15.19 29.59 0.08
CA PRO A 339 15.01 31.04 0.01
C PRO A 339 13.79 31.48 0.82
N ALA A 340 13.93 32.58 1.57
CA ALA A 340 12.85 33.12 2.38
C ALA A 340 11.61 33.44 1.51
N PRO A 341 10.38 33.16 1.99
CA PRO A 341 9.17 33.46 1.24
C PRO A 341 9.03 34.96 0.94
N ALA A 342 8.56 35.30 -0.25
CA ALA A 342 8.14 36.66 -0.57
C ALA A 342 6.95 37.09 0.33
N PRO A 343 6.85 38.37 0.74
CA PRO A 343 5.77 38.84 1.62
C PRO A 343 4.38 38.58 1.06
N ALA A 344 3.49 38.08 1.91
CA ALA A 344 2.10 37.80 1.56
C ALA A 344 1.31 39.10 1.28
N PRO A 345 0.44 39.13 0.23
CA PRO A 345 -0.50 40.21 0.02
C PRO A 345 -1.47 40.39 1.19
N ALA A 346 -1.89 41.64 1.44
CA ALA A 346 -2.79 41.99 2.53
C ALA A 346 -4.15 41.24 2.48
N PRO A 347 -4.74 40.86 3.63
CA PRO A 347 -5.98 40.10 3.66
C PRO A 347 -7.17 40.87 3.06
N ALA A 348 -7.91 40.22 2.15
CA ALA A 348 -9.20 40.69 1.69
C ALA A 348 -10.30 40.48 2.77
N PRO A 349 -11.37 41.29 2.80
CA PRO A 349 -12.43 41.20 3.79
C PRO A 349 -13.13 39.84 3.85
N ALA A 350 -13.54 39.44 5.06
CA ALA A 350 -14.19 38.17 5.34
C ALA A 350 -15.54 37.99 4.59
N PRO A 351 -15.75 36.85 3.89
CA PRO A 351 -17.04 36.52 3.27
C PRO A 351 -18.13 36.19 4.31
N ALA A 352 -19.37 36.49 3.94
CA ALA A 352 -20.57 36.20 4.73
C ALA A 352 -20.79 34.67 4.92
N PRO A 353 -21.54 34.25 5.98
CA PRO A 353 -21.76 32.84 6.30
C PRO A 353 -22.44 32.06 5.17
N ALA A 354 -21.88 30.90 4.82
CA ALA A 354 -22.41 29.99 3.81
C ALA A 354 -23.67 29.24 4.31
N PRO A 355 -24.66 28.96 3.44
CA PRO A 355 -25.81 28.11 3.74
C PRO A 355 -25.43 26.66 4.05
N ALA A 356 -26.30 25.97 4.79
CA ALA A 356 -26.13 24.57 5.20
C ALA A 356 -25.95 23.60 4.00
N PRO A 357 -25.14 22.53 4.16
CA PRO A 357 -24.88 21.55 3.09
C PRO A 357 -26.16 20.86 2.60
N ALA A 358 -26.25 20.67 1.28
CA ALA A 358 -27.27 19.83 0.65
C ALA A 358 -27.06 18.34 0.99
N PRO A 359 -28.12 17.52 1.07
CA PRO A 359 -28.04 16.10 1.42
C PRO A 359 -27.11 15.29 0.50
N ALA A 360 -26.34 14.38 1.09
CA ALA A 360 -25.53 13.41 0.36
C ALA A 360 -26.40 12.54 -0.56
N PRO A 361 -25.95 12.21 -1.79
CA PRO A 361 -26.66 11.29 -2.68
C PRO A 361 -26.86 9.92 -2.00
N GLN A 362 -28.12 9.50 -1.87
CA GLN A 362 -28.48 8.19 -1.37
C GLN A 362 -28.18 7.11 -2.42
N THR A 363 -27.65 5.98 -1.96
CA THR A 363 -27.50 4.75 -2.75
C THR A 363 -28.88 4.23 -3.19
N PRO A 364 -29.13 4.03 -4.50
CA PRO A 364 -30.36 3.39 -4.96
C PRO A 364 -30.41 1.91 -4.53
N PRO A 365 -31.61 1.34 -4.31
CA PRO A 365 -31.77 -0.06 -3.89
C PRO A 365 -31.27 -1.04 -4.96
N GLN A 366 -30.57 -2.09 -4.52
CA GLN A 366 -30.10 -3.17 -5.37
C GLN A 366 -31.27 -4.10 -5.76
N ASN A 367 -31.53 -4.20 -7.06
CA ASN A 367 -32.35 -5.27 -7.61
C ASN A 367 -31.49 -6.53 -7.81
N ASN A 368 -31.81 -7.57 -7.05
CA ASN A 368 -31.31 -8.93 -7.24
C ASN A 368 -31.94 -9.52 -8.53
N GLY A 369 -31.13 -9.67 -9.57
CA GLY A 369 -31.51 -10.33 -10.83
C GLY A 369 -30.29 -10.94 -11.52
N ASN A 370 -30.22 -12.26 -11.51
CA ASN A 370 -29.11 -13.09 -11.98
C ASN A 370 -28.89 -13.03 -13.51
N ALA A 371 -27.66 -13.37 -13.93
CA ALA A 371 -27.16 -13.58 -15.30
C ALA A 371 -26.59 -12.37 -16.07
N GLY A 372 -25.49 -11.83 -15.56
CA GLY A 372 -24.49 -11.07 -16.33
C GLY A 372 -23.18 -11.11 -15.56
N GLY A 373 -22.06 -11.40 -16.22
CA GLY A 373 -20.75 -11.38 -15.57
C GLY A 373 -20.45 -10.01 -14.95
N PHE A 374 -19.28 -9.85 -14.33
CA PHE A 374 -18.96 -8.60 -13.64
C PHE A 374 -19.07 -7.33 -14.51
N GLN A 375 -19.00 -7.51 -15.83
CA GLN A 375 -19.22 -6.52 -16.86
C GLN A 375 -20.60 -5.86 -16.79
N ALA A 376 -21.69 -6.61 -16.53
CA ALA A 376 -23.03 -6.04 -16.48
C ALA A 376 -23.19 -5.05 -15.32
N ALA A 377 -22.69 -5.43 -14.13
CA ALA A 377 -22.69 -4.51 -12.99
C ALA A 377 -21.72 -3.34 -13.21
N ASN A 378 -20.54 -3.56 -13.82
CA ASN A 378 -19.64 -2.45 -14.18
C ASN A 378 -20.32 -1.43 -15.11
N GLY A 379 -21.17 -1.88 -16.03
CA GLY A 379 -21.95 -0.99 -16.89
C GLY A 379 -23.00 -0.20 -16.13
N GLN A 380 -23.73 -0.85 -15.22
CA GLN A 380 -24.70 -0.20 -14.34
C GLN A 380 -24.03 0.82 -13.41
N ASP A 381 -22.84 0.49 -12.87
CA ASP A 381 -22.03 1.38 -12.04
C ASP A 381 -21.53 2.57 -12.85
N ALA A 382 -21.09 2.35 -14.09
CA ALA A 382 -20.70 3.43 -15.01
C ALA A 382 -21.88 4.35 -15.31
N GLN A 383 -23.08 3.80 -15.57
CA GLN A 383 -24.31 4.58 -15.76
C GLN A 383 -24.67 5.42 -14.52
N ALA A 384 -24.53 4.84 -13.32
CA ALA A 384 -24.76 5.55 -12.08
C ALA A 384 -23.79 6.71 -11.87
N LEU A 385 -22.50 6.50 -12.14
CA LEU A 385 -21.48 7.55 -12.09
C LEU A 385 -21.77 8.67 -13.10
N ASN A 386 -22.12 8.33 -14.35
CA ASN A 386 -22.46 9.30 -15.37
C ASN A 386 -23.71 10.14 -15.01
N ARG A 387 -24.71 9.55 -14.33
CA ARG A 387 -25.84 10.31 -13.78
C ARG A 387 -25.40 11.27 -12.68
N GLN A 388 -24.54 10.81 -11.77
CA GLN A 388 -24.03 11.64 -10.69
C GLN A 388 -23.24 12.85 -11.24
N PHE A 389 -22.44 12.62 -12.28
CA PHE A 389 -21.63 13.65 -12.93
C PHE A 389 -22.46 14.75 -13.59
N ALA A 390 -23.67 14.44 -14.07
CA ALA A 390 -24.57 15.44 -14.65
C ALA A 390 -24.95 16.57 -13.67
N GLY A 391 -24.88 16.31 -12.36
CA GLY A 391 -25.14 17.30 -11.31
C GLY A 391 -23.91 18.08 -10.84
N LEU A 392 -22.71 17.78 -11.37
CA LEU A 392 -21.47 18.39 -10.90
C LEU A 392 -21.08 19.61 -11.74
N ASN A 393 -20.53 20.62 -11.06
CA ASN A 393 -19.86 21.75 -11.68
C ASN A 393 -18.49 21.97 -11.00
N ALA A 394 -17.67 22.90 -11.53
CA ALA A 394 -16.32 23.15 -11.00
C ALA A 394 -16.30 23.57 -9.51
N ASN A 395 -17.39 24.16 -9.02
CA ASN A 395 -17.54 24.58 -7.64
C ASN A 395 -18.17 23.52 -6.74
N THR A 396 -18.58 22.37 -7.26
CA THR A 396 -19.12 21.29 -6.44
C THR A 396 -18.03 20.80 -5.49
N PRO A 397 -18.26 20.82 -4.16
CA PRO A 397 -17.28 20.34 -3.20
C PRO A 397 -16.93 18.87 -3.46
N CYS A 398 -15.66 18.55 -3.35
CA CYS A 398 -15.15 17.21 -3.65
C CYS A 398 -14.05 16.79 -2.67
N GLN A 399 -13.70 15.50 -2.65
CA GLN A 399 -12.60 14.98 -1.84
C GLN A 399 -11.31 14.92 -2.64
N ALA A 400 -10.18 15.35 -2.05
CA ALA A 400 -8.89 15.39 -2.74
C ALA A 400 -8.56 14.05 -3.43
N GLY A 401 -8.21 14.11 -4.71
CA GLY A 401 -7.93 12.93 -5.52
C GLY A 401 -9.15 12.26 -6.18
N GLN A 402 -10.38 12.64 -5.80
CA GLN A 402 -11.60 12.21 -6.49
C GLN A 402 -11.56 12.63 -7.96
N THR A 403 -11.97 11.75 -8.86
CA THR A 403 -12.12 12.03 -10.29
C THR A 403 -13.59 12.00 -10.68
N ALA A 404 -13.97 12.85 -11.63
CA ALA A 404 -15.34 12.98 -12.10
C ALA A 404 -15.38 13.52 -13.53
N CYS A 405 -16.56 13.53 -14.13
CA CYS A 405 -16.85 14.34 -15.31
C CYS A 405 -17.61 15.59 -14.87
N VAL A 406 -17.15 16.76 -15.28
CA VAL A 406 -17.75 18.05 -14.95
C VAL A 406 -18.01 18.79 -16.25
N ASN A 407 -19.28 19.05 -16.57
CA ASN A 407 -19.69 19.67 -17.84
C ASN A 407 -19.12 18.99 -19.10
N GLY A 408 -18.92 17.67 -19.06
CA GLY A 408 -18.36 16.90 -20.17
C GLY A 408 -16.82 16.87 -20.21
N ASP A 409 -16.13 17.50 -19.26
CA ASP A 409 -14.68 17.50 -19.16
C ASP A 409 -14.16 16.65 -18.00
N PHE A 410 -12.93 16.15 -18.12
CA PHE A 410 -12.32 15.36 -17.07
C PHE A 410 -11.94 16.27 -15.90
N ALA A 411 -12.36 15.92 -14.69
CA ALA A 411 -12.05 16.70 -13.51
C ALA A 411 -11.38 15.86 -12.44
N GLN A 412 -10.39 16.47 -11.76
CA GLN A 412 -9.80 15.91 -10.56
C GLN A 412 -9.97 16.91 -9.41
N CYS A 413 -10.35 16.41 -8.25
CA CYS A 413 -10.51 17.23 -7.08
C CYS A 413 -9.16 17.67 -6.52
N VAL A 414 -8.94 18.98 -6.48
CA VAL A 414 -7.76 19.62 -5.93
C VAL A 414 -8.23 20.69 -4.95
N ASN A 415 -7.77 20.63 -3.70
CA ASN A 415 -8.12 21.59 -2.65
C ASN A 415 -9.63 21.76 -2.42
N GLY A 416 -10.41 20.68 -2.57
CA GLY A 416 -11.86 20.68 -2.30
C GLY A 416 -12.73 21.17 -3.46
N GLN A 417 -12.13 21.53 -4.60
CA GLN A 417 -12.82 21.93 -5.82
C GLN A 417 -12.35 21.10 -7.02
N PHE A 418 -13.20 20.97 -8.03
CA PHE A 418 -12.85 20.22 -9.23
C PHE A 418 -11.96 21.07 -10.14
N ALA A 419 -10.69 20.67 -10.27
CA ALA A 419 -9.82 21.16 -11.32
C ALA A 419 -10.21 20.45 -12.63
N VAL A 420 -10.88 21.19 -13.52
CA VAL A 420 -11.40 20.68 -14.79
C VAL A 420 -10.33 20.79 -15.86
N THR A 421 -10.04 19.66 -16.52
CA THR A 421 -9.16 19.54 -17.67
C THR A 421 -10.02 19.23 -18.89
N GLN A 422 -10.03 20.14 -19.84
CA GLN A 422 -10.86 20.02 -21.02
C GLN A 422 -10.50 18.76 -21.83
N CYS A 423 -11.50 17.99 -22.24
CA CYS A 423 -11.29 16.90 -23.16
C CYS A 423 -10.88 17.44 -24.55
N ALA A 424 -10.03 16.69 -25.27
CA ALA A 424 -9.65 17.06 -26.63
C ALA A 424 -10.88 17.13 -27.55
N GLY A 425 -10.82 17.95 -28.61
CA GLY A 425 -11.96 18.24 -29.48
C GLY A 425 -12.66 16.98 -30.00
N GLY A 426 -13.99 16.93 -29.85
CA GLY A 426 -14.82 15.79 -30.23
C GLY A 426 -14.92 14.68 -29.17
N LEU A 427 -14.24 14.82 -28.03
CA LEU A 427 -14.36 13.91 -26.89
C LEU A 427 -15.18 14.53 -25.75
N THR A 428 -15.80 13.67 -24.96
CA THR A 428 -16.49 13.96 -23.70
C THR A 428 -15.97 13.00 -22.62
N CYS A 429 -15.88 13.49 -21.39
CA CYS A 429 -15.61 12.66 -20.23
C CYS A 429 -16.80 11.73 -19.97
N ALA A 430 -16.51 10.44 -19.75
CA ALA A 430 -17.49 9.47 -19.28
C ALA A 430 -16.85 8.47 -18.30
N ALA A 431 -17.64 7.95 -17.36
CA ALA A 431 -17.36 6.70 -16.67
C ALA A 431 -17.67 5.53 -17.61
N LEU A 432 -16.73 4.60 -17.71
CA LEU A 432 -16.76 3.46 -18.63
C LEU A 432 -16.50 2.15 -17.86
N PRO A 433 -17.21 1.06 -18.18
CA PRO A 433 -17.00 -0.22 -17.51
C PRO A 433 -15.59 -0.77 -17.81
N LEU A 434 -14.97 -1.36 -16.78
CA LEU A 434 -13.80 -2.21 -16.97
C LEU A 434 -14.23 -3.56 -17.57
N VAL A 435 -13.44 -4.07 -18.52
CA VAL A 435 -13.79 -5.27 -19.29
C VAL A 435 -13.21 -6.56 -18.69
N ASN A 436 -12.06 -6.45 -18.00
CA ASN A 436 -11.30 -7.60 -17.49
C ASN A 436 -11.27 -7.68 -15.96
N ALA A 437 -11.89 -6.72 -15.26
CA ALA A 437 -11.96 -6.67 -13.80
C ALA A 437 -13.25 -5.94 -13.36
N ARG A 438 -13.67 -6.12 -12.12
CA ARG A 438 -14.73 -5.31 -11.48
C ARG A 438 -14.32 -3.83 -11.44
N GLY A 439 -15.27 -2.93 -11.62
CA GLY A 439 -15.09 -1.49 -11.49
C GLY A 439 -15.28 -0.71 -12.80
N THR A 440 -15.01 0.59 -12.71
CA THR A 440 -15.16 1.56 -13.79
C THR A 440 -13.87 2.37 -13.97
N SER A 441 -13.78 3.10 -15.07
CA SER A 441 -12.71 4.04 -15.37
C SER A 441 -13.31 5.34 -15.88
N ILE A 442 -12.72 6.49 -15.56
CA ILE A 442 -13.18 7.80 -16.02
C ILE A 442 -12.16 8.33 -17.02
N THR A 443 -12.60 8.65 -18.24
CA THR A 443 -11.70 9.12 -19.29
C THR A 443 -12.45 9.95 -20.34
N CYS A 444 -11.72 10.73 -21.13
CA CYS A 444 -12.24 11.39 -22.32
C CYS A 444 -12.38 10.37 -23.46
N THR A 445 -13.59 10.21 -23.99
CA THR A 445 -13.89 9.35 -25.14
C THR A 445 -14.97 9.99 -26.01
N THR A 446 -15.41 9.36 -27.10
CA THR A 446 -16.60 9.83 -27.84
C THR A 446 -17.87 9.31 -27.17
N GLU A 447 -18.98 10.03 -27.31
CA GLU A 447 -20.28 9.57 -26.81
C GLU A 447 -20.67 8.20 -27.40
N ALA A 448 -20.37 7.99 -28.68
CA ALA A 448 -20.61 6.72 -29.36
C ALA A 448 -19.80 5.55 -28.75
N ASP A 449 -18.51 5.75 -28.45
CA ASP A 449 -17.67 4.74 -27.80
C ASP A 449 -18.15 4.45 -26.36
N ALA A 450 -18.48 5.50 -25.60
CA ALA A 450 -19.00 5.34 -24.25
C ALA A 450 -20.27 4.49 -24.22
N LEU A 451 -21.23 4.81 -25.10
CA LEU A 451 -22.46 4.06 -25.25
C LEU A 451 -22.19 2.61 -25.67
N ALA A 452 -21.32 2.39 -26.67
CA ALA A 452 -20.98 1.05 -27.15
C ALA A 452 -20.36 0.19 -26.05
N ARG A 453 -19.46 0.74 -25.22
CA ARG A 453 -18.81 0.03 -24.11
C ARG A 453 -19.77 -0.32 -22.97
N ILE A 454 -20.71 0.57 -22.67
CA ILE A 454 -21.77 0.33 -21.67
C ILE A 454 -22.71 -0.78 -22.17
N GLN A 455 -23.14 -0.72 -23.43
CA GLN A 455 -23.99 -1.75 -24.03
C GLN A 455 -23.28 -3.11 -24.14
N ALA A 456 -22.00 -3.12 -24.50
CA ALA A 456 -21.18 -4.34 -24.57
C ALA A 456 -21.00 -5.02 -23.22
N SER A 457 -21.20 -4.28 -22.12
CA SER A 457 -21.16 -4.82 -20.77
C SER A 457 -22.42 -5.63 -20.42
N GLY A 458 -23.50 -5.48 -21.19
CA GLY A 458 -24.83 -6.04 -20.90
C GLY A 458 -25.76 -5.06 -20.17
N ALA A 459 -25.31 -3.85 -19.85
CA ALA A 459 -26.18 -2.80 -19.34
C ALA A 459 -27.07 -2.24 -20.46
N THR A 460 -28.37 -2.11 -20.19
CA THR A 460 -29.34 -1.56 -21.14
C THR A 460 -29.49 -0.06 -20.98
N GLY A 461 -29.96 0.62 -22.04
CA GLY A 461 -30.26 2.04 -22.02
C GLY A 461 -29.11 2.92 -22.48
N GLY A 462 -29.04 4.15 -21.96
CA GLY A 462 -28.06 5.17 -22.38
C GLY A 462 -26.77 5.15 -21.57
N ILE A 463 -25.89 6.15 -21.78
CA ILE A 463 -24.68 6.37 -20.98
C ILE A 463 -25.01 6.59 -19.49
N GLN A 464 -26.23 7.08 -19.21
CA GLN A 464 -26.75 7.39 -17.89
C GLN A 464 -27.81 6.39 -17.41
N GLY A 465 -27.98 5.23 -18.05
CA GLY A 465 -29.00 4.23 -17.68
C GLY A 465 -30.33 4.52 -18.33
#